data_AF-M2R995-F1
#
_entry.id   AF-M2R995-F1
#
_cell.length_a   1.000
_cell.length_b   1.000
_cell.length_c   1.000
_cell.angle_alpha   90.00
_cell.angle_beta   90.00
_cell.angle_gamma   90.00
#
_symmetry.space_group_name_H-M   'P 1'
#
loop_
_entity.id
_entity.type
_entity.pdbx_description
1 polymer ?
#
loop_
_entity_poly.entity_id
_entity_poly.type
_entity_poly.pdbx_seq_one_letter_code
_entity_poly.pdbx_strand_id
1 'polypeptide(L)'
;MTWVFGWPLELERAIEIAKARKLDRKHANMTENKLYLAAAFDIVQKLRLRKWPLLACWDGDQMTCVFALCVDKKARTAEQAKVRMSRMPPYETALRLSAVLQTEDGPKCYLYYDRTYTPWGGEVDSSDSSDESDSESCGEHQESDESDAKSNGEPQDAGSQAPVAVPANDLEPSPETKGE
;
A
#
# COMPACT_ATOMS: atom_id res chain seq x y z
N MET A 1 8.27 15.23 -2.20
CA MET A 1 7.63 14.56 -3.36
C MET A 1 6.64 13.53 -2.82
N THR A 2 5.77 12.93 -3.65
CA THR A 2 4.89 11.85 -3.16
C THR A 2 5.43 10.51 -3.65
N TRP A 3 5.60 9.57 -2.75
CA TRP A 3 6.07 8.21 -3.05
C TRP A 3 4.93 7.21 -2.84
N VAL A 4 4.84 6.23 -3.73
CA VAL A 4 3.85 5.15 -3.67
C VAL A 4 4.58 3.82 -3.67
N PHE A 5 4.14 2.93 -2.78
CA PHE A 5 4.54 1.54 -2.77
C PHE A 5 3.33 0.71 -3.19
N GLY A 6 3.44 -0.04 -4.28
CA GLY A 6 2.29 -0.71 -4.86
C GLY A 6 2.61 -1.73 -5.95
N TRP A 7 1.57 -2.41 -6.43
CA TRP A 7 1.68 -3.31 -7.58
C TRP A 7 1.07 -2.68 -8.83
N PRO A 8 1.72 -2.81 -9.99
CA PRO A 8 1.12 -2.42 -11.25
C PRO A 8 0.00 -3.40 -11.63
N LEU A 9 -1.00 -2.88 -12.32
CA LEU A 9 -1.97 -3.68 -13.06
C LEU A 9 -1.57 -3.66 -14.53
N GLU A 10 -0.95 -4.73 -14.98
CA GLU A 10 -0.56 -4.89 -16.38
C GLU A 10 -1.79 -5.02 -17.29
N LEU A 11 -1.70 -4.49 -18.51
CA LEU A 11 -2.81 -4.47 -19.45
C LEU A 11 -3.30 -5.88 -19.79
N GLU A 12 -2.36 -6.75 -20.16
CA GLU A 12 -2.62 -8.15 -20.50
C GLU A 12 -3.33 -8.86 -19.35
N ARG A 13 -2.80 -8.71 -18.14
CA ARG A 13 -3.36 -9.30 -16.94
C ARG A 13 -4.78 -8.80 -16.65
N ALA A 14 -5.02 -7.50 -16.80
CA ALA A 14 -6.36 -6.94 -16.61
C ALA A 14 -7.36 -7.52 -17.63
N ILE A 15 -6.96 -7.68 -18.89
CA ILE A 15 -7.78 -8.26 -19.95
C ILE A 15 -8.09 -9.74 -19.63
N GLU A 16 -7.11 -10.52 -19.16
CA GLU A 16 -7.31 -11.89 -18.72
C GLU A 16 -8.34 -11.98 -17.59
N ILE A 17 -8.18 -11.15 -16.56
CA ILE A 17 -9.12 -11.07 -15.43
C ILE A 17 -10.52 -10.73 -15.94
N ALA A 18 -10.66 -9.74 -16.83
CA ALA A 18 -11.93 -9.32 -17.37
C ALA A 18 -12.63 -10.44 -18.15
N LYS A 19 -11.90 -11.17 -19.00
CA LYS A 19 -12.41 -12.31 -19.78
C LYS A 19 -12.79 -13.47 -18.87
N ALA A 20 -11.91 -13.87 -17.94
CA ALA A 20 -12.14 -14.97 -17.02
C ALA A 20 -13.38 -14.74 -16.14
N ARG A 21 -13.65 -13.47 -15.79
CA ARG A 21 -14.79 -13.08 -14.95
C ARG A 21 -16.01 -12.62 -15.74
N LYS A 22 -16.00 -12.71 -17.07
CA LYS A 22 -17.10 -12.31 -17.97
C LYS A 22 -17.60 -10.88 -17.69
N LEU A 23 -16.65 -9.94 -17.58
CA LEU A 23 -16.95 -8.52 -17.28
C LEU A 23 -17.44 -7.73 -18.51
N ASP A 24 -17.49 -8.35 -19.69
CA ASP A 24 -18.07 -7.81 -20.90
C ASP A 24 -19.59 -7.70 -20.75
N ARG A 25 -20.05 -6.55 -20.23
CA ARG A 25 -21.49 -6.30 -20.10
C ARG A 25 -22.15 -6.40 -21.48
N LYS A 26 -23.02 -7.41 -21.63
CA LYS A 26 -23.91 -7.63 -22.79
C LYS A 26 -23.23 -8.08 -24.09
N HIS A 27 -22.06 -8.73 -24.06
CA HIS A 27 -21.34 -9.16 -25.26
C HIS A 27 -21.06 -8.02 -26.26
N ALA A 28 -21.09 -6.77 -25.79
CA ALA A 28 -20.56 -5.67 -26.57
C ALA A 28 -19.05 -5.91 -26.67
N ASN A 29 -18.51 -5.94 -27.89
CA ASN A 29 -17.07 -5.95 -28.13
C ASN A 29 -16.45 -4.73 -27.43
N MET A 30 -16.05 -4.91 -26.16
CA MET A 30 -15.42 -3.88 -25.36
C MET A 30 -13.99 -3.72 -25.83
N THR A 31 -13.56 -2.47 -25.98
CA THR A 31 -12.15 -2.16 -26.23
C THR A 31 -11.29 -2.61 -25.05
N GLU A 32 -10.01 -2.85 -25.28
CA GLU A 32 -9.05 -3.24 -24.24
C GLU A 32 -9.06 -2.28 -23.04
N ASN A 33 -9.09 -0.97 -23.29
CA ASN A 33 -9.19 0.04 -22.22
C ASN A 33 -10.45 -0.12 -21.36
N LYS A 34 -11.59 -0.53 -21.94
CA LYS A 34 -12.82 -0.76 -21.18
C LYS A 34 -12.72 -2.04 -20.35
N LEU A 35 -12.12 -3.10 -20.89
CA LEU A 35 -11.86 -4.34 -20.15
C LEU A 35 -10.88 -4.09 -19.00
N TYR A 36 -9.83 -3.30 -19.26
CA TYR A 36 -8.83 -2.89 -18.28
C TYR A 36 -9.49 -2.18 -17.08
N LEU A 37 -10.28 -1.14 -17.35
CA LEU A 37 -10.99 -0.41 -16.30
C LEU A 37 -12.01 -1.32 -15.59
N ALA A 38 -12.74 -2.17 -16.31
CA ALA A 38 -13.70 -3.09 -15.73
C ALA A 38 -13.02 -4.07 -14.75
N ALA A 39 -11.87 -4.64 -15.13
CA ALA A 39 -11.08 -5.49 -14.24
C ALA A 39 -10.59 -4.72 -13.02
N ALA A 40 -10.02 -3.53 -13.20
CA ALA A 40 -9.56 -2.70 -12.09
C ALA A 40 -10.68 -2.42 -11.08
N PHE A 41 -11.87 -2.03 -11.56
CA PHE A 41 -13.04 -1.80 -10.70
C PHE A 41 -13.53 -3.08 -10.02
N ASP A 42 -13.58 -4.23 -10.71
CA ASP A 42 -13.97 -5.51 -10.12
C ASP A 42 -13.01 -5.93 -8.99
N ILE A 43 -11.70 -5.73 -9.16
CA ILE A 43 -10.68 -6.00 -8.14
C ILE A 43 -10.89 -5.10 -6.93
N VAL A 44 -11.02 -3.78 -7.12
CA VAL A 44 -11.27 -2.82 -6.02
C VAL A 44 -12.52 -3.19 -5.24
N GLN A 45 -13.60 -3.59 -5.91
CA GLN A 45 -14.86 -3.96 -5.27
C GLN A 45 -14.75 -5.27 -4.50
N LYS A 46 -14.22 -6.34 -5.12
CA LYS A 46 -14.12 -7.66 -4.49
C LYS A 46 -13.16 -7.70 -3.31
N LEU A 47 -12.04 -6.99 -3.41
CA LEU A 47 -11.04 -6.93 -2.35
C LEU A 47 -11.30 -5.79 -1.36
N ARG A 48 -12.41 -5.04 -1.52
CA ARG A 48 -12.81 -3.92 -0.65
C ARG A 48 -11.71 -2.88 -0.46
N LEU A 49 -10.97 -2.58 -1.53
CA LEU A 49 -9.80 -1.69 -1.51
C LEU A 49 -10.16 -0.19 -1.45
N ARG A 50 -11.36 0.19 -0.96
CA ARG A 50 -11.84 1.58 -1.02
C ARG A 50 -10.92 2.60 -0.33
N LYS A 51 -10.10 2.17 0.63
CA LYS A 51 -9.14 3.01 1.35
C LYS A 51 -7.75 3.09 0.68
N TRP A 52 -7.48 2.23 -0.30
CA TRP A 52 -6.20 2.12 -0.99
C TRP A 52 -6.39 2.50 -2.45
N PRO A 53 -5.89 3.68 -2.87
CA PRO A 53 -6.24 4.23 -4.17
C PRO A 53 -5.62 3.42 -5.30
N LEU A 54 -6.36 3.33 -6.40
CA LEU A 54 -5.82 3.00 -7.70
C LEU A 54 -5.32 4.30 -8.33
N LEU A 55 -4.04 4.35 -8.69
CA LEU A 55 -3.39 5.56 -9.20
C LEU A 55 -2.93 5.35 -10.63
N ALA A 56 -3.10 6.35 -11.50
CA ALA A 56 -2.53 6.32 -12.84
C ALA A 56 -1.00 6.49 -12.77
N CYS A 57 -0.29 5.73 -13.59
CA CYS A 57 1.16 5.65 -13.63
C CYS A 57 1.62 5.57 -15.09
N TRP A 58 2.77 6.14 -15.42
CA TRP A 58 3.48 5.86 -16.65
C TRP A 58 4.56 4.84 -16.39
N ASP A 59 4.56 3.78 -17.18
CA ASP A 59 5.66 2.85 -17.31
C ASP A 59 6.22 2.98 -18.72
N GLY A 60 7.30 3.77 -18.86
CA GLY A 60 7.73 4.29 -20.16
C GLY A 60 6.62 5.09 -20.85
N ASP A 61 6.26 4.68 -22.07
CA ASP A 61 5.21 5.32 -22.88
C ASP A 61 3.80 4.75 -22.62
N GLN A 62 3.67 3.78 -21.71
CA GLN A 62 2.39 3.14 -21.43
C GLN A 62 1.78 3.69 -20.14
N MET A 63 0.52 4.12 -20.22
CA MET A 63 -0.26 4.45 -19.03
C MET A 63 -0.79 3.15 -18.41
N THR A 64 -0.40 2.90 -17.16
CA THR A 64 -0.88 1.80 -16.33
C THR A 64 -1.54 2.33 -15.07
N CYS A 65 -2.15 1.45 -14.29
CA CYS A 65 -2.65 1.75 -12.96
C CYS A 65 -1.83 0.99 -11.91
N VAL A 66 -1.61 1.62 -10.77
CA VAL A 66 -0.93 1.03 -9.61
C VAL A 66 -1.91 0.94 -8.46
N PHE A 67 -2.04 -0.24 -7.87
CA PHE A 67 -2.72 -0.42 -6.60
C PHE A 67 -1.79 0.05 -5.47
N ALA A 68 -2.05 1.25 -4.94
CA ALA A 68 -1.20 1.85 -3.92
C ALA A 68 -1.45 1.22 -2.55
N LEU A 69 -0.50 0.40 -2.09
CA LEU A 69 -0.53 -0.23 -0.77
C LEU A 69 -0.15 0.77 0.32
N CYS A 70 0.79 1.66 0.04
CA CYS A 70 1.22 2.72 0.94
C CYS A 70 1.58 3.97 0.14
N VAL A 71 1.19 5.15 0.66
CA VAL A 71 1.53 6.45 0.08
C VAL A 71 2.29 7.27 1.13
N ASP A 72 3.53 7.63 0.84
CA ASP A 72 4.32 8.56 1.65
C ASP A 72 4.38 9.94 0.98
N LYS A 73 3.59 10.87 1.52
CA LYS A 73 3.55 12.27 1.06
C LYS A 73 4.65 13.15 1.68
N LYS A 74 5.40 12.63 2.65
CA LYS A 74 6.40 13.41 3.41
C LYS A 74 7.82 13.22 2.90
N ALA A 75 8.11 12.09 2.26
CA ALA A 75 9.45 11.77 1.79
C ALA A 75 9.90 12.72 0.67
N ARG A 76 11.13 13.21 0.76
CA ARG A 76 11.74 14.02 -0.30
C ARG A 76 12.55 13.14 -1.26
N THR A 77 13.19 12.11 -0.74
CA THR A 77 14.03 11.17 -1.51
C THR A 77 13.52 9.73 -1.39
N ALA A 78 14.10 8.82 -2.18
CA ALA A 78 13.75 7.39 -2.16
C ALA A 78 14.11 6.75 -0.82
N GLU A 79 15.27 7.11 -0.25
CA GLU A 79 15.78 6.58 1.02
C GLU A 79 14.90 7.05 2.20
N GLN A 80 14.29 8.22 2.07
CA GLN A 80 13.34 8.74 3.06
C GLN A 80 11.94 8.12 2.93
N ALA A 81 11.61 7.49 1.79
CA ALA A 81 10.31 6.88 1.59
C ALA A 81 10.16 5.65 2.48
N LYS A 82 9.26 5.72 3.46
CA LYS A 82 9.06 4.65 4.44
C LYS A 82 7.73 3.93 4.19
N VAL A 83 7.79 2.61 4.04
CA VAL A 83 6.61 1.77 4.06
C VAL A 83 6.10 1.69 5.50
N ARG A 84 4.95 2.32 5.77
CA ARG A 84 4.33 2.31 7.09
C ARG A 84 3.31 1.19 7.14
N MET A 85 3.64 0.10 7.83
CA MET A 85 2.77 -1.07 7.95
C MET A 85 1.37 -0.71 8.48
N SER A 86 1.27 0.28 9.37
CA SER A 86 -0.01 0.79 9.88
C SER A 86 -0.92 1.46 8.82
N ARG A 87 -0.38 1.78 7.64
CA ARG A 87 -1.10 2.36 6.49
C ARG A 87 -1.31 1.37 5.35
N MET A 88 -0.71 0.19 5.44
CA MET A 88 -0.89 -0.86 4.44
C MET A 88 -2.28 -1.51 4.56
N PRO A 89 -2.76 -2.15 3.47
CA PRO A 89 -3.90 -3.04 3.60
C PRO A 89 -3.59 -4.18 4.57
N PRO A 90 -4.62 -4.75 5.23
CA PRO A 90 -4.45 -5.97 6.00
C PRO A 90 -3.68 -7.02 5.19
N TYR A 91 -2.80 -7.77 5.85
CA TYR A 91 -1.92 -8.73 5.18
C TYR A 91 -2.68 -9.71 4.27
N GLU A 92 -3.82 -10.22 4.73
CA GLU A 92 -4.69 -11.09 3.93
C GLU A 92 -5.23 -10.40 2.66
N THR A 93 -5.55 -9.11 2.74
CA THR A 93 -5.98 -8.31 1.58
C THR A 93 -4.82 -8.10 0.59
N ALA A 94 -3.61 -7.82 1.10
CA ALA A 94 -2.42 -7.70 0.27
C ALA A 94 -2.09 -9.01 -0.46
N LEU A 95 -2.16 -10.15 0.24
CA LEU A 95 -1.97 -11.48 -0.33
C LEU A 95 -3.01 -11.83 -1.40
N ARG A 96 -4.29 -11.50 -1.15
CA ARG A 96 -5.34 -11.71 -2.15
C ARG A 96 -5.12 -10.84 -3.38
N LEU A 97 -4.65 -9.61 -3.18
CA LEU A 97 -4.34 -8.70 -4.29
C LEU A 97 -3.18 -9.25 -5.12
N SER A 98 -2.05 -9.63 -4.51
CA SER A 98 -0.93 -10.20 -5.25
C SER A 98 -1.31 -11.48 -5.98
N ALA A 99 -2.12 -12.35 -5.37
CA ALA A 99 -2.64 -13.55 -6.03
C ALA A 99 -3.55 -13.26 -7.23
N VAL A 100 -4.39 -12.22 -7.15
CA VAL A 100 -5.23 -11.79 -8.28
C VAL A 100 -4.38 -11.20 -9.41
N LEU A 101 -3.40 -10.39 -9.05
CA LEU A 101 -2.49 -9.77 -10.02
C LEU A 101 -1.47 -10.75 -10.61
N GLN A 102 -1.24 -11.90 -9.97
CA GLN A 102 -0.19 -12.86 -10.35
C GLN A 102 1.19 -12.20 -10.44
N THR A 103 1.47 -11.28 -9.53
CA THR A 103 2.77 -10.59 -9.50
C THR A 103 3.82 -11.56 -9.00
N GLU A 104 4.75 -11.96 -9.87
CA GLU A 104 5.97 -12.70 -9.48
C GLU A 104 6.88 -11.81 -8.63
N ASP A 105 6.92 -10.52 -8.98
CA ASP A 105 7.66 -9.49 -8.26
C ASP A 105 6.90 -8.95 -7.04
N GLY A 106 7.67 -8.55 -6.03
CA GLY A 106 7.17 -7.73 -4.94
C GLY A 106 6.65 -6.35 -5.40
N PRO A 107 5.93 -5.64 -4.51
CA PRO A 107 5.46 -4.30 -4.81
C PRO A 107 6.65 -3.35 -5.06
N LYS A 108 6.49 -2.44 -6.01
CA LYS A 108 7.51 -1.51 -6.48
C LYS A 108 7.29 -0.11 -5.91
N CYS A 109 8.35 0.69 -5.88
CA CYS A 109 8.27 2.10 -5.53
C CYS A 109 7.99 2.95 -6.77
N TYR A 110 7.14 3.96 -6.62
CA TYR A 110 6.77 4.90 -7.66
C TYR A 110 6.90 6.33 -7.14
N LEU A 111 7.46 7.21 -7.97
CA LEU A 111 7.63 8.61 -7.67
C LEU A 111 6.54 9.43 -8.38
N TYR A 112 5.90 10.34 -7.64
CA TYR A 112 5.05 11.36 -8.23
C TYR A 112 5.90 12.47 -8.83
N TYR A 113 5.94 12.52 -10.17
CA TYR A 113 6.68 13.50 -10.96
C TYR A 113 5.80 13.92 -12.16
N ASP A 114 5.88 15.19 -12.56
CA ASP A 114 5.08 15.73 -13.69
C ASP A 114 3.59 15.36 -13.70
N ARG A 115 2.94 15.51 -12.54
CA ARG A 115 1.51 15.25 -12.30
C ARG A 115 1.07 13.79 -12.41
N THR A 116 2.00 12.85 -12.53
CA THR A 116 1.75 11.42 -12.71
C THR A 116 2.72 10.59 -11.86
N TYR A 117 2.52 9.27 -11.77
CA TYR A 117 3.46 8.38 -11.08
C TYR A 117 4.34 7.66 -12.11
N THR A 118 5.59 7.39 -11.76
CA THR A 118 6.53 6.62 -12.60
C THR A 118 7.29 5.62 -11.72
N PRO A 119 7.54 4.37 -12.19
CA PRO A 119 8.37 3.41 -11.47
C PRO A 119 9.72 4.03 -11.12
N TRP A 120 10.16 3.82 -9.89
CA TRP A 120 11.50 4.20 -9.46
C TRP A 120 12.49 3.09 -9.86
N GLY A 121 13.45 3.41 -10.71
CA GLY A 121 14.42 2.45 -11.25
C GLY A 121 15.68 2.25 -10.40
N GLY A 122 15.80 2.91 -9.25
CA GLY A 122 17.10 3.09 -8.58
C GLY A 122 17.78 4.38 -9.04
N GLU A 123 18.80 4.80 -8.30
CA GLU A 123 19.42 6.15 -8.32
C GLU A 123 19.66 6.74 -9.72
N VAL A 124 19.27 8.02 -9.89
CA VAL A 124 20.02 8.92 -10.77
C VAL A 124 21.01 9.61 -9.86
N ASP A 125 22.21 9.05 -9.78
CA ASP A 125 23.36 9.72 -9.23
C ASP A 125 23.64 11.02 -10.02
N SER A 126 24.16 12.02 -9.29
CA SER A 126 24.78 13.24 -9.81
C SER A 126 23.85 14.39 -10.24
N SER A 127 23.14 14.96 -9.27
CA SER A 127 22.97 16.42 -9.24
C SER A 127 23.12 16.90 -7.80
N ASP A 128 24.21 16.51 -7.16
CA ASP A 128 24.85 17.39 -6.20
C ASP A 128 25.35 18.59 -7.01
N SER A 129 24.46 19.56 -7.25
CA SER A 129 24.88 20.88 -7.65
C SER A 129 25.55 21.48 -6.43
N SER A 130 26.86 21.22 -6.31
CA SER A 130 27.75 21.88 -5.39
C SER A 130 27.72 23.38 -5.70
N ASP A 131 26.78 24.08 -5.10
CA ASP A 131 26.80 25.51 -4.96
C ASP A 131 26.05 25.80 -3.67
N GLU A 132 26.81 25.93 -2.58
CA GLU A 132 26.58 26.95 -1.57
C GLU A 132 27.82 27.02 -0.68
N SER A 133 28.67 27.98 -1.05
CA SER A 133 29.35 28.92 -0.14
C SER A 133 30.47 28.41 0.77
N ASP A 134 31.65 29.04 0.56
CA ASP A 134 32.73 29.21 1.52
C ASP A 134 32.22 29.31 2.97
N SER A 135 32.76 28.45 3.84
CA SER A 135 32.80 28.74 5.26
C SER A 135 34.14 28.27 5.79
N GLU A 136 35.00 29.27 5.89
CA GLU A 136 36.28 29.27 6.57
C GLU A 136 36.36 28.40 7.83
N SER A 137 37.37 27.54 7.81
CA SER A 137 38.13 27.00 8.95
C SER A 137 37.95 27.74 10.27
N CYS A 138 37.49 27.02 11.31
CA CYS A 138 37.81 27.29 12.72
C CYS A 138 37.55 26.05 13.60
N GLY A 139 38.62 25.51 14.18
CA GLY A 139 38.58 24.98 15.55
C GLY A 139 38.39 23.47 15.72
N GLU A 140 39.50 22.72 15.64
CA GLU A 140 39.63 21.43 16.30
C GLU A 140 39.51 21.61 17.82
N HIS A 141 38.48 21.02 18.44
CA HIS A 141 38.48 20.64 19.84
C HIS A 141 37.56 19.43 20.03
N GLN A 142 38.15 18.23 20.04
CA GLN A 142 37.55 17.06 20.67
C GLN A 142 38.54 16.56 21.72
N GLU A 143 38.27 16.93 22.97
CA GLU A 143 38.77 16.19 24.13
C GLU A 143 37.86 14.96 24.26
N SER A 144 38.48 13.81 24.08
CA SER A 144 37.99 12.51 24.51
C SER A 144 37.94 12.47 26.03
N ASP A 145 36.84 12.00 26.63
CA ASP A 145 36.98 11.04 27.73
C ASP A 145 35.70 10.23 27.95
N GLU A 146 35.94 9.00 28.35
CA GLU A 146 35.04 7.88 28.51
C GLU A 146 34.22 7.99 29.81
N SER A 147 33.13 7.22 29.90
CA SER A 147 32.95 6.17 30.94
C SER A 147 31.50 5.77 31.16
N ASP A 148 31.32 4.45 31.22
CA ASP A 148 30.17 3.64 31.60
C ASP A 148 29.36 4.09 32.83
N ALA A 149 28.05 3.79 32.84
CA ALA A 149 27.42 3.03 33.93
C ALA A 149 26.02 2.53 33.57
N LYS A 150 25.87 1.20 33.59
CA LYS A 150 24.60 0.46 33.62
C LYS A 150 23.73 0.87 34.82
N SER A 151 22.41 0.84 34.65
CA SER A 151 21.53 0.38 35.74
C SER A 151 20.26 -0.26 35.19
N ASN A 152 20.11 -1.54 35.53
CA ASN A 152 18.94 -2.39 35.33
C ASN A 152 17.71 -1.85 36.11
N GLY A 153 16.51 -2.14 35.60
CA GLY A 153 15.26 -1.95 36.34
C GLY A 153 14.02 -2.47 35.60
N GLU A 154 13.82 -3.78 35.60
CA GLU A 154 12.52 -4.48 35.46
C GLU A 154 12.28 -5.27 36.77
N PRO A 155 11.10 -5.85 37.04
CA PRO A 155 9.71 -5.40 36.89
C PRO A 155 8.88 -5.64 38.20
N GLN A 156 7.66 -5.12 38.30
CA GLN A 156 6.62 -5.56 39.27
C GLN A 156 5.26 -5.40 38.57
N ASP A 157 4.51 -6.41 38.14
CA ASP A 157 3.78 -7.50 38.86
C ASP A 157 2.87 -7.05 40.01
N ALA A 158 1.54 -7.09 39.79
CA ALA A 158 0.60 -7.95 40.54
C ALA A 158 -0.88 -7.48 40.43
N GLY A 159 -1.76 -8.42 40.04
CA GLY A 159 -3.18 -8.50 40.46
C GLY A 159 -4.18 -7.67 39.66
N SER A 160 -5.39 -8.12 39.30
CA SER A 160 -6.16 -9.27 39.77
C SER A 160 -7.42 -9.49 38.91
N GLN A 161 -7.83 -10.76 38.83
CA GLN A 161 -9.20 -11.31 38.76
C GLN A 161 -10.07 -11.20 37.49
N ALA A 162 -10.36 -12.38 36.93
CA ALA A 162 -11.56 -12.74 36.16
C ALA A 162 -12.71 -13.17 37.13
N PRO A 163 -13.80 -13.81 36.68
CA PRO A 163 -14.84 -13.46 35.71
C PRO A 163 -16.24 -13.43 36.37
N VAL A 164 -17.26 -12.77 35.78
CA VAL A 164 -18.66 -12.93 36.26
C VAL A 164 -19.68 -13.00 35.11
N ALA A 165 -20.20 -14.22 34.95
CA ALA A 165 -21.58 -14.66 34.68
C ALA A 165 -22.46 -14.03 33.58
N VAL A 166 -22.95 -14.93 32.72
CA VAL A 166 -24.20 -14.89 31.93
C VAL A 166 -25.34 -15.45 32.79
N PRO A 167 -26.59 -14.96 32.66
CA PRO A 167 -27.70 -15.81 32.12
C PRO A 167 -28.59 -15.02 31.13
N ALA A 168 -28.90 -15.56 29.95
CA ALA A 168 -30.01 -16.46 29.62
C ALA A 168 -31.39 -15.75 29.52
N ASN A 169 -31.97 -15.78 28.31
CA ASN A 169 -33.40 -15.81 27.96
C ASN A 169 -33.45 -16.27 26.48
N ASP A 170 -33.69 -17.56 26.23
CA ASP A 170 -34.98 -18.15 25.80
C ASP A 170 -35.40 -17.67 24.39
N LEU A 171 -35.31 -18.49 23.31
CA LEU A 171 -36.29 -19.52 22.88
C LEU A 171 -37.73 -18.99 23.00
N GLU A 172 -38.51 -18.76 21.93
CA GLU A 172 -38.91 -19.67 20.86
C GLU A 172 -39.72 -18.93 19.74
N PRO A 173 -40.16 -19.62 18.65
CA PRO A 173 -40.59 -19.04 17.36
C PRO A 173 -42.11 -18.84 17.22
N SER A 174 -42.54 -18.19 16.13
CA SER A 174 -43.84 -18.53 15.52
C SER A 174 -43.95 -18.24 14.02
N PRO A 175 -44.77 -19.03 13.28
CA PRO A 175 -44.75 -19.13 11.83
C PRO A 175 -46.01 -18.56 11.15
N GLU A 176 -45.97 -18.57 9.81
CA GLU A 176 -47.08 -18.53 8.83
C GLU A 176 -47.98 -17.28 8.70
N THR A 177 -48.06 -16.77 7.47
CA THR A 177 -49.35 -16.60 6.76
C THR A 177 -49.13 -16.74 5.25
N LYS A 178 -49.70 -17.80 4.68
CA LYS A 178 -50.18 -17.87 3.29
C LYS A 178 -51.41 -16.96 3.16
N GLY A 179 -51.57 -16.31 2.01
CA GLY A 179 -52.80 -15.60 1.65
C GLY A 179 -52.83 -15.30 0.15
N GLU A 180 -53.57 -16.17 -0.56
CA GLU A 180 -54.19 -16.08 -1.91
C GLU A 180 -53.38 -15.57 -3.12
#